data_AF-A0A817MZL5-F1
#
_entry.id   AF-A0A817MZL5-F1
#
_cell.length_a   1.000
_cell.length_b   1.000
_cell.length_c   1.000
_cell.angle_alpha   90.00
_cell.angle_beta   90.00
_cell.angle_gamma   90.00
#
_symmetry.space_group_name_H-M   'P 1'
#
loop_
_entity.id
_entity.type
_entity.pdbx_description
1 polymer ?
#
loop_
_entity_poly.entity_id
_entity_poly.type
_entity_poly.pdbx_seq_one_letter_code
_entity_poly.pdbx_strand_id
1 'polypeptide(L)' 'MEITQGENGLLAGVRKDSIHVSVTTISPMAATQLAKLHQEKGAHYISGPV' A
#
# COMPACT_ATOMS: atom_id res chain seq x y z
N MET A 1 -8.63 -7.87 5.11
CA MET A 1 -7.80 -6.63 5.07
C MET A 1 -6.93 -6.43 6.31
N GLU A 2 -6.90 -7.39 7.26
CA GLU A 2 -6.16 -7.26 8.53
C GLU A 2 -4.67 -6.92 8.36
N ILE A 3 -3.96 -7.63 7.49
CA ILE A 3 -2.51 -7.40 7.25
C ILE A 3 -2.20 -5.99 6.69
N THR A 4 -3.18 -5.35 6.05
CA THR A 4 -2.98 -4.02 5.45
C THR A 4 -3.45 -2.90 6.37
N GLN A 5 -4.67 -3.01 6.90
CA GLN A 5 -5.37 -1.93 7.61
C GLN A 5 -5.50 -2.17 9.11
N GLY A 6 -5.12 -3.35 9.61
CA GLY A 6 -5.16 -3.67 11.04
C GLY A 6 -4.24 -2.77 11.86
N GLU A 7 -4.40 -2.82 13.17
CA GLU A 7 -3.65 -1.98 14.13
C GLU A 7 -2.13 -2.09 13.94
N ASN A 8 -1.65 -3.28 13.62
CA ASN A 8 -0.24 -3.57 13.32
C ASN A 8 -0.01 -3.89 11.83
N GLY A 9 -0.95 -3.51 10.97
CA GLY A 9 -0.88 -3.74 9.53
C GLY A 9 0.04 -2.76 8.81
N LEU A 10 0.24 -2.98 7.51
CA LEU A 10 1.12 -2.18 6.66
C LEU A 10 0.90 -0.66 6.80
N LEU A 11 -0.36 -0.21 6.81
CA LEU A 11 -0.70 1.22 6.84
C LEU A 11 -0.46 1.87 8.22
N ALA A 12 -0.26 1.09 9.29
CA ALA A 12 0.02 1.63 10.61
C ALA A 12 1.37 2.37 10.65
N GLY A 13 2.33 1.96 9.82
CA GLY A 13 3.64 2.59 9.71
C GLY A 13 3.78 3.63 8.59
N VAL A 14 2.75 3.83 7.76
CA VAL A 14 2.82 4.73 6.60
C VAL A 14 2.79 6.19 7.05
N ARG A 15 3.75 6.97 6.54
CA ARG A 15 3.88 8.42 6.82
C ARG A 15 3.51 9.24 5.60
N LYS A 16 3.07 10.48 5.82
CA LYS A 16 2.87 11.45 4.74
C LYS A 16 4.14 11.58 3.90
N ASP A 17 3.97 11.68 2.59
CA ASP A 17 5.02 11.79 1.55
C ASP A 17 5.97 10.59 1.46
N SER A 18 5.70 9.48 2.16
CA SER A 18 6.46 8.23 2.02
C SER A 18 6.11 7.48 0.73
N ILE A 19 7.02 6.63 0.25
CA ILE A 19 6.82 5.79 -0.94
C ILE A 19 6.93 4.32 -0.52
N HIS A 20 5.89 3.54 -0.81
CA HIS A 20 5.93 2.08 -0.70
C HIS A 20 6.05 1.45 -2.10
N VAL A 21 7.17 0.78 -2.36
CA VAL A 21 7.40 0.01 -3.59
C VAL A 21 7.14 -1.47 -3.32
N SER A 22 6.13 -2.04 -3.96
CA SER A 22 5.77 -3.45 -3.88
C SER A 22 6.29 -4.21 -5.10
N VAL A 23 7.14 -5.20 -4.83
CA VAL A 23 7.68 -6.15 -5.83
C VAL A 23 6.91 -7.48 -5.84
N THR A 24 5.85 -7.59 -5.05
CA THR A 24 5.02 -8.80 -4.99
C THR A 24 4.05 -8.85 -6.16
N THR A 25 3.92 -10.02 -6.79
CA THR A 25 2.87 -10.29 -7.77
C THR A 25 1.51 -10.35 -7.07
N ILE A 26 0.66 -9.37 -7.38
CA ILE A 26 -0.72 -9.25 -6.87
C ILE A 26 -1.67 -8.99 -8.04
N SER A 27 -2.98 -9.13 -7.80
CA SER A 27 -3.96 -8.80 -8.83
C SER A 27 -3.97 -7.29 -9.11
N PRO A 28 -4.35 -6.86 -10.32
CA PRO A 28 -4.50 -5.44 -10.65
C PRO A 28 -5.48 -4.71 -9.71
N MET A 29 -6.56 -5.38 -9.31
CA MET A 29 -7.55 -4.82 -8.38
C MET A 29 -6.95 -4.57 -7.00
N ALA A 30 -6.12 -5.48 -6.49
CA ALA A 30 -5.41 -5.31 -5.23
C ALA A 30 -4.40 -4.15 -5.31
N ALA A 31 -3.65 -4.03 -6.41
CA ALA A 31 -2.73 -2.91 -6.62
C ALA A 31 -3.45 -1.55 -6.58
N THR A 32 -4.59 -1.43 -7.27
CA THR A 32 -5.42 -0.22 -7.25
C THR A 32 -5.94 0.10 -5.85
N GLN A 33 -6.40 -0.90 -5.12
CA GLN A 33 -6.90 -0.71 -3.75
C GLN A 33 -5.79 -0.27 -2.81
N LEU A 34 -4.60 -0.87 -2.89
CA LEU A 34 -3.45 -0.46 -2.10
C LEU A 34 -3.02 0.97 -2.45
N ALA A 35 -3.02 1.34 -3.74
CA ALA A 35 -2.71 2.70 -4.15
C ALA A 35 -3.65 3.73 -3.51
N LYS A 36 -4.96 3.47 -3.54
CA LYS A 36 -5.97 4.32 -2.91
C LYS A 36 -5.74 4.46 -1.40
N LEU A 37 -5.50 3.35 -0.71
CA LEU A 37 -5.28 3.34 0.73
C LEU A 37 -4.01 4.10 1.16
N HIS A 38 -2.93 4.03 0.36
CA HIS A 38 -1.73 4.85 0.62
C HIS A 38 -1.99 6.32 0.35
N GLN A 39 -2.73 6.66 -0.71
CA GLN A 39 -3.11 8.04 -1.03
C GLN A 39 -3.94 8.66 0.10
N GLU A 40 -4.87 7.92 0.70
CA GLU A 40 -5.66 8.37 1.86
C GLU A 40 -4.79 8.71 3.08
N LYS A 41 -3.60 8.13 3.20
CA LYS A 41 -2.58 8.46 4.22
C LYS A 41 -1.61 9.56 3.78
N GLY A 42 -1.80 10.13 2.59
CA GLY A 42 -0.89 11.10 1.98
C GLY A 42 0.45 10.50 1.53
N ALA A 43 0.48 9.20 1.25
CA ALA A 43 1.66 8.48 0.78
C ALA A 43 1.50 8.03 -0.68
N HIS A 44 2.59 7.56 -1.26
CA HIS A 44 2.66 7.01 -2.62
C HIS A 44 2.85 5.50 -2.58
N TYR A 45 2.23 4.80 -3.53
CA TYR A 45 2.38 3.36 -3.70
C TYR A 45 2.72 3.04 -5.15
N ILE A 46 3.70 2.17 -5.35
CA ILE A 46 4.15 1.69 -6.66
C ILE A 46 4.06 0.18 -6.66
N SER A 47 3.31 -0.39 -7.60
CA SER A 47 3.29 -1.83 -7.87
C SER A 47 4.15 -2.11 -9.09
N GLY A 48 5.23 -2.86 -8.92
CA GLY A 48 6.18 -3.21 -9.97
C GLY A 48 6.85 -4.57 -9.69
N PRO A 49 6.12 -5.69 -9.85
CA PRO A 49 6.72 -7.03 -9.75
C PRO A 49 7.70 -7.29 -10.91
N VAL A 50 8.70 -8.14 -10.65
CA VAL A 50 9.69 -8.60 -11.64
C VAL A 50 9.39 -9.98 -12.20
#